data_AF-A0AAW1D7V2-F1
#
_entry.id   AF-A0AAW1D7V2-F1
#
_cell.length_a   1.000
_cell.length_b   1.000
_cell.length_c   1.000
_cell.angle_alpha   90.00
_cell.angle_beta   90.00
_cell.angle_gamma   90.00
#
_symmetry.space_group_name_H-M   'P 1'
#
loop_
_entity.id
_entity.type
_entity.pdbx_description
1 polymer ?
#
loop_
_entity_poly.entity_id
_entity_poly.type
_entity_poly.pdbx_seq_one_letter_code
_entity_poly.pdbx_strand_id
1 'polypeptide(L)'
;MNGIKYVRPGNGFQPKFPLTEKVDVNGDNEHPIYTFLKKYCPATRDGFSNKHDLFYAPFKNWDVRWNFEKFLVDKFGKPYMRYDPSTEPIQGITADIEALIHSQQ
;
A
#
# COMPACT_ATOMS: atom_id res chain seq x y z
N MET A 1 -10.62 -4.34 -17.52
CA MET A 1 -10.23 -2.97 -17.16
C MET A 1 -9.41 -2.37 -18.30
N ASN A 2 -10.04 -1.57 -19.18
CA ASN A 2 -9.39 -1.12 -20.43
C ASN A 2 -8.25 -0.11 -20.18
N GLY A 3 -8.31 0.65 -19.08
CA GLY A 3 -7.32 1.70 -18.76
C GLY A 3 -5.89 1.18 -18.61
N ILE A 4 -5.68 0.08 -17.88
CA ILE A 4 -4.33 -0.47 -17.63
C ILE A 4 -3.68 -0.94 -18.93
N LYS A 5 -4.44 -1.64 -19.76
CA LYS A 5 -3.96 -2.25 -21.01
C LYS A 5 -3.74 -1.23 -22.13
N TYR A 6 -4.57 -0.19 -22.21
CA TYR A 6 -4.63 0.70 -23.38
C TYR A 6 -4.31 2.17 -23.09
N VAL A 7 -4.35 2.62 -21.82
CA VAL A 7 -4.15 4.04 -21.48
C VAL A 7 -2.86 4.24 -20.70
N ARG A 8 -2.76 3.67 -19.50
CA ARG A 8 -1.58 3.75 -18.66
C ARG A 8 -1.51 2.55 -17.71
N PRO A 9 -0.43 1.74 -17.73
CA PRO A 9 0.79 1.91 -18.52
C PRO A 9 0.63 1.83 -20.04
N GLY A 10 -0.47 1.23 -20.53
CA GLY A 10 -0.73 1.10 -21.96
C GLY A 10 0.10 -0.01 -22.61
N ASN A 11 0.23 0.03 -23.93
CA ASN A 11 1.06 -0.91 -24.72
C ASN A 11 0.80 -2.40 -24.43
N GLY A 12 -0.47 -2.76 -24.16
CA GLY A 12 -0.83 -4.16 -23.90
C GLY A 12 -0.44 -4.67 -22.52
N PHE A 13 0.00 -3.79 -21.61
CA PHE A 13 0.40 -4.16 -20.26
C PHE A 13 -0.72 -4.90 -19.51
N GLN A 14 -0.35 -5.99 -18.84
CA GLN A 14 -1.25 -6.81 -18.04
C GLN A 14 -0.56 -7.13 -16.70
N PRO A 15 -1.20 -6.82 -15.56
CA PRO A 15 -0.70 -7.22 -14.25
C PRO A 15 -0.57 -8.74 -14.18
N LYS A 16 0.55 -9.23 -13.64
CA LYS A 16 0.78 -10.66 -13.36
C LYS A 16 0.34 -11.07 -11.96
N PHE A 17 -0.42 -10.21 -11.29
CA PHE A 17 -0.92 -10.39 -9.93
C PHE A 17 -2.41 -10.00 -9.89
N PRO A 18 -3.18 -10.54 -8.94
CA PRO A 18 -4.61 -10.25 -8.85
C PRO A 18 -4.83 -8.77 -8.49
N LEU A 19 -5.83 -8.17 -9.13
CA LEU A 19 -6.39 -6.89 -8.72
C LEU A 19 -7.68 -7.16 -7.97
N THR A 20 -7.89 -6.43 -6.87
CA THR A 20 -9.13 -6.45 -6.11
C THR A 20 -10.11 -5.42 -6.67
N GLU A 21 -11.33 -5.41 -6.15
CA GLU A 21 -12.24 -4.29 -6.36
C GLU A 21 -11.67 -2.99 -5.73
N LYS A 22 -12.20 -1.86 -6.19
CA LYS A 22 -11.84 -0.55 -5.65
C LYS A 22 -12.50 -0.37 -4.29
N VAL A 23 -11.70 -0.01 -3.28
CA VAL A 23 -12.15 0.27 -1.92
C VAL A 23 -11.51 1.55 -1.40
N ASP A 24 -12.10 2.14 -0.36
CA ASP A 24 -11.50 3.24 0.37
C ASP A 24 -10.44 2.71 1.35
N VAL A 25 -9.30 3.40 1.45
CA VAL A 25 -8.18 3.01 2.32
C VAL A 25 -8.05 3.89 3.58
N ASN A 26 -8.74 5.02 3.59
CA ASN A 26 -8.79 6.01 4.67
C ASN A 26 -10.22 6.54 4.84
N GLY A 27 -10.46 7.25 5.94
CA GLY A 27 -11.75 7.85 6.28
C GLY A 27 -12.74 6.87 6.89
N ASP A 28 -13.98 7.31 7.07
CA ASP A 28 -15.03 6.54 7.78
C ASP A 28 -15.45 5.25 7.03
N ASN A 29 -15.28 5.21 5.72
CA ASN A 29 -15.62 4.06 4.87
C ASN A 29 -14.41 3.16 4.57
N GLU A 30 -13.28 3.35 5.27
CA GLU A 30 -12.07 2.56 5.00
C GLU A 30 -12.33 1.05 5.15
N HIS A 31 -11.80 0.26 4.22
CA HIS A 31 -11.96 -1.19 4.28
C HIS A 31 -11.23 -1.75 5.52
N PRO A 32 -11.82 -2.70 6.27
CA PRO A 32 -11.25 -3.20 7.54
C PRO A 32 -9.82 -3.72 7.45
N ILE A 33 -9.41 -4.24 6.28
CA ILE A 33 -8.03 -4.67 6.04
C ILE A 33 -7.04 -3.52 6.19
N TYR A 34 -7.38 -2.30 5.77
CA TYR A 34 -6.51 -1.13 5.91
C TYR A 34 -6.53 -0.60 7.33
N THR A 35 -7.65 -0.69 8.06
CA THR A 35 -7.67 -0.43 9.51
C THR A 35 -6.69 -1.37 10.24
N PHE A 36 -6.73 -2.66 9.92
CA PHE A 36 -5.79 -3.64 10.45
C PHE A 36 -4.35 -3.28 10.09
N LEU A 37 -4.02 -3.13 8.81
CA LEU A 37 -2.64 -2.84 8.36
C LEU A 37 -2.06 -1.55 8.96
N LYS A 38 -2.84 -0.45 8.98
CA LYS A 38 -2.40 0.85 9.51
C LYS A 38 -2.17 0.84 11.03
N LYS A 39 -2.78 -0.10 11.77
CA LYS A 39 -2.61 -0.21 13.22
C LYS A 39 -1.24 -0.76 13.64
N TYR A 40 -0.64 -1.62 12.83
CA TYR A 40 0.61 -2.31 13.20
C TYR A 40 1.87 -1.54 12.82
N CYS A 41 1.79 -0.70 11.78
CA CYS A 41 2.94 0.04 11.28
C CYS A 41 2.66 1.56 11.31
N PRO A 42 3.53 2.38 11.92
CA PRO A 42 3.43 3.84 11.90
C PRO A 42 3.31 4.40 10.48
N ALA A 43 2.78 5.62 10.33
CA ALA A 43 2.75 6.28 9.03
C ALA A 43 4.16 6.51 8.47
N THR A 44 4.27 6.52 7.14
CA THR A 44 5.57 6.65 6.44
C THR A 44 6.09 8.09 6.40
N ARG A 45 5.23 9.07 6.71
CA ARG A 45 5.54 10.50 6.75
C ARG A 45 4.75 11.20 7.86
N ASP A 46 5.34 12.23 8.45
CA ASP A 46 4.70 13.04 9.50
C ASP A 46 3.49 13.83 8.97
N GLY A 47 3.60 14.32 7.74
CA GLY A 47 2.59 15.16 7.09
C GLY A 47 1.79 14.47 6.00
N PHE A 48 0.68 15.11 5.65
CA PHE A 48 -0.14 14.78 4.49
C PHE A 48 0.26 15.63 3.29
N SER A 49 -0.12 15.17 2.09
CA SER A 49 -0.24 16.06 0.92
C SER A 49 -1.25 17.18 1.19
N ASN A 50 -1.34 18.15 0.28
CA ASN A 50 -2.33 19.22 0.38
C ASN A 50 -3.73 18.61 0.61
N LYS A 51 -4.44 19.07 1.65
CA LYS A 51 -5.75 18.52 2.04
C LYS A 51 -6.79 18.64 0.92
N HIS A 52 -6.64 19.60 0.00
CA HIS A 52 -7.51 19.73 -1.16
C HIS A 52 -7.39 18.56 -2.16
N ASP A 53 -6.27 17.83 -2.13
CA ASP A 53 -6.03 16.65 -2.97
C ASP A 53 -6.43 15.33 -2.27
N LEU A 54 -6.98 15.42 -1.06
CA LEU A 54 -7.37 14.27 -0.25
C LEU A 54 -8.89 14.21 -0.09
N PHE A 55 -9.48 13.21 -0.70
CA PHE A 55 -10.93 13.06 -0.84
C PHE A 55 -11.54 12.12 0.20
N TYR A 56 -11.21 12.31 1.49
CA TYR A 56 -11.77 11.52 2.60
C TYR A 56 -11.79 12.30 3.91
N ALA A 57 -12.59 11.83 4.87
CA ALA A 57 -12.62 12.31 6.24
C ALA A 57 -13.06 11.17 7.18
N PRO A 58 -12.73 11.23 8.48
CA PRO A 58 -11.78 12.15 9.11
C PRO A 58 -10.33 11.79 8.78
N PHE A 59 -9.42 12.75 8.95
CA PHE A 59 -7.98 12.51 8.85
C PHE A 59 -7.43 11.93 10.15
N LYS A 60 -6.61 10.88 10.07
CA LYS A 60 -5.96 10.21 11.20
C LYS A 60 -4.46 10.12 10.97
N ASN A 61 -3.66 10.30 12.02
CA ASN A 61 -2.21 10.35 11.90
C ASN A 61 -1.58 9.10 11.24
N TRP A 62 -2.23 7.93 11.29
CA TRP A 62 -1.75 6.69 10.67
C TRP A 62 -2.24 6.44 9.24
N ASP A 63 -3.01 7.36 8.64
CA ASP A 63 -3.59 7.20 7.30
C ASP A 63 -2.55 6.97 6.19
N VAL A 64 -2.95 6.25 5.14
CA VAL A 64 -2.16 6.08 3.93
C VAL A 64 -1.91 7.45 3.31
N ARG A 65 -0.65 7.74 2.98
CA ARG A 65 -0.19 9.06 2.54
C ARG A 65 -0.43 9.31 1.06
N TRP A 66 -0.27 8.30 0.20
CA TRP A 66 -0.52 8.43 -1.23
C TRP A 66 -0.72 7.08 -1.94
N ASN A 67 -1.05 7.15 -3.23
CA ASN A 67 -1.04 6.01 -4.12
C ASN A 67 0.33 5.32 -4.11
N PHE A 68 0.33 3.98 -4.17
CA PHE A 68 1.53 3.13 -4.12
C PHE A 68 2.25 3.07 -2.76
N GLU A 69 1.60 3.36 -1.64
CA GLU A 69 2.11 2.92 -0.34
C GLU A 69 2.04 1.38 -0.24
N LYS A 70 3.04 0.74 0.38
CA LYS A 70 3.14 -0.73 0.41
C LYS A 70 3.14 -1.26 1.84
N PHE A 71 2.53 -2.41 2.04
CA PHE A 71 2.58 -3.16 3.29
C PHE A 71 3.15 -4.56 2.99
N LEU A 72 4.20 -4.95 3.73
CA LEU A 72 4.72 -6.30 3.71
C LEU A 72 4.12 -7.06 4.88
N VAL A 73 3.50 -8.20 4.56
CA VAL A 73 2.85 -9.10 5.52
C VAL A 73 3.59 -10.43 5.47
N ASP A 74 3.88 -11.00 6.64
CA ASP A 74 4.60 -12.27 6.74
C ASP A 74 3.70 -13.48 6.45
N LYS A 75 4.32 -14.68 6.42
CA LYS A 75 3.63 -15.96 6.17
C LYS A 75 2.59 -16.34 7.23
N PHE A 76 2.59 -15.67 8.38
CA PHE A 76 1.62 -15.86 9.47
C PHE A 76 0.50 -14.82 9.45
N GLY A 77 0.48 -13.93 8.45
CA GLY A 77 -0.53 -12.89 8.31
C GLY A 77 -0.27 -11.66 9.18
N LYS A 78 0.92 -11.53 9.78
CA LYS A 78 1.27 -10.36 10.60
C LYS A 78 1.92 -9.28 9.72
N PRO A 79 1.49 -8.01 9.82
CA PRO A 79 2.18 -6.90 9.17
C PRO A 79 3.61 -6.79 9.70
N TYR A 80 4.58 -6.84 8.79
CA TYR A 80 6.01 -6.77 9.09
C TYR A 80 6.53 -5.34 8.93
N MET A 81 6.25 -4.70 7.80
CA MET A 81 6.75 -3.36 7.50
C MET A 81 5.83 -2.60 6.55
N ARG A 82 5.91 -1.27 6.61
CA ARG A 82 5.16 -0.33 5.77
C ARG A 82 6.14 0.59 5.07
N TYR A 83 5.98 0.76 3.76
CA TYR A 83 6.92 1.47 2.90
C TYR A 83 6.26 2.67 2.26
N ASP A 84 7.01 3.75 2.17
CA ASP A 84 6.57 5.00 1.57
C ASP A 84 6.21 4.83 0.08
N PRO A 85 5.26 5.62 -0.45
CA PRO A 85 5.01 5.68 -1.88
C PRO A 85 6.25 5.83 -2.76
N SER A 86 7.27 6.58 -2.32
CA SER A 86 8.52 6.76 -3.08
C SER A 86 9.55 5.64 -2.89
N THR A 87 9.28 4.65 -2.05
CA THR A 87 10.16 3.47 -1.96
C THR A 87 10.04 2.64 -3.23
N GLU A 88 11.13 2.57 -4.00
CA GLU A 88 11.24 1.73 -5.18
C GLU A 88 11.27 0.25 -4.80
N PRO A 89 10.40 -0.62 -5.36
CA PRO A 89 10.22 -1.99 -4.88
C PRO A 89 11.49 -2.85 -4.94
N ILE A 90 12.22 -2.80 -6.06
CA ILE A 90 13.37 -3.70 -6.28
C ILE A 90 14.50 -3.37 -5.29
N GLN A 91 14.81 -2.09 -5.11
CA GLN A 91 15.92 -1.64 -4.29
C GLN A 91 15.55 -1.56 -2.81
N GLY A 92 14.30 -1.20 -2.50
CA GLY A 92 13.88 -0.87 -1.13
C GLY A 92 13.10 -1.94 -0.39
N ILE A 93 12.68 -3.03 -1.06
CA ILE A 93 11.78 -4.03 -0.44
C ILE A 93 12.29 -5.47 -0.64
N THR A 94 13.04 -5.76 -1.70
CA THR A 94 13.48 -7.13 -2.03
C THR A 94 14.21 -7.82 -0.88
N ALA A 95 15.15 -7.13 -0.22
CA ALA A 95 15.91 -7.71 0.89
C ALA A 95 15.02 -8.13 2.07
N ASP A 96 13.98 -7.34 2.39
CA ASP A 96 13.03 -7.68 3.45
C ASP A 96 12.16 -8.88 3.06
N ILE A 97 11.75 -8.97 1.80
CA ILE A 97 11.01 -10.12 1.28
C ILE A 97 11.87 -11.39 1.36
N GLU A 98 13.12 -11.33 0.91
CA GLU A 98 14.06 -12.45 0.96
C GLU A 98 14.31 -12.89 2.40
N ALA A 99 14.49 -11.94 3.33
CA ALA A 99 14.64 -12.24 4.75
C ALA A 99 13.40 -12.99 5.31
N LEU A 100 12.19 -12.59 4.95
CA LEU A 100 10.97 -13.27 5.39
C LEU A 100 10.81 -14.67 4.77
N ILE A 101 11.21 -14.84 3.52
CA ILE A 101 11.19 -16.16 2.84
C ILE A 101 12.21 -17.12 3.47
N HIS A 102 13.41 -16.63 3.76
CA HIS A 102 14.52 -17.45 4.27
C HIS A 102 14.56 -17.55 5.79
N SER A 103 13.76 -16.78 6.52
CA SER A 103 13.58 -16.95 7.96
C SER A 103 13.07 -18.36 8.28
N GLN A 104 13.99 -19.21 8.71
CA GLN A 104 13.66 -20.49 9.33
C GLN A 104 13.04 -20.20 10.70
N GLN A 105 12.07 -21.03 11.08
CA GLN A 105 11.60 -21.06 12.46
C GLN A 105 12.73 -21.43 13.42
#